data_AF-A0A7Y8XZK7-F1
#
_entry.id   AF-A0A7Y8XZK7-F1
#
_cell.length_a   1.000
_cell.length_b   1.000
_cell.length_c   1.000
_cell.angle_alpha   90.00
_cell.angle_beta   90.00
_cell.angle_gamma   90.00
#
_symmetry.space_group_name_H-M   'P 1'
#
loop_
_entity.id
_entity.type
_entity.pdbx_description
1 polymer ?
#
loop_
_entity_poly.entity_id
_entity_poly.type
_entity_poly.pdbx_seq_one_letter_code
_entity_poly.pdbx_strand_id
1 'polypeptide(L)'
;MICSFPALADANSKILVLGTMPGVQSLQKQQYYAHPQNAFWKILFSLFDELPVPSEFELRKKLLIENGIALWDVLESCHREGSLDSNIKNGIPNKIRELLAAYPNIKAVVFNGKESHRLFVKTFGDSISLPQIVMPSTSPANTMKFETKLESWSVIKKYLDRDSRIKVI
;
A
#
# COMPACT_ATOMS: atom_id res chain seq x y z
N MET A 1 -5.93 4.18 -21.49
CA MET A 1 -6.34 4.45 -20.08
C MET A 1 -6.11 3.20 -19.27
N ILE A 2 -5.59 3.34 -18.06
CA ILE A 2 -5.42 2.23 -17.10
C ILE A 2 -6.21 2.54 -15.83
N CYS A 3 -6.67 1.49 -15.14
CA CYS A 3 -7.43 1.59 -13.90
C CYS A 3 -6.72 0.86 -12.77
N SER A 4 -6.87 1.34 -11.53
CA SER A 4 -6.45 0.63 -10.33
C SER A 4 -7.41 -0.54 -10.04
N PHE A 5 -7.03 -1.39 -9.08
CA PHE A 5 -7.85 -2.48 -8.60
C PHE A 5 -8.78 -2.00 -7.47
N PRO A 6 -9.76 -2.82 -7.05
CA PRO A 6 -10.52 -2.58 -5.83
C PRO A 6 -9.62 -2.56 -4.59
N ALA A 7 -10.00 -1.74 -3.60
CA ALA A 7 -9.33 -1.74 -2.30
C ALA A 7 -9.38 -3.13 -1.66
N LEU A 8 -8.24 -3.57 -1.12
CA LEU A 8 -8.18 -4.72 -0.24
C LEU A 8 -8.37 -4.21 1.18
N ALA A 9 -9.58 -4.31 1.73
CA ALA A 9 -9.90 -3.83 3.07
C ALA A 9 -11.01 -4.69 3.70
N ASP A 10 -11.02 -4.74 5.02
CA ASP A 10 -12.04 -5.41 5.82
C ASP A 10 -12.35 -4.59 7.09
N ALA A 11 -13.34 -5.05 7.87
CA ALA A 11 -13.74 -4.37 9.09
C ALA A 11 -12.62 -4.27 10.14
N ASN A 12 -11.58 -5.10 10.07
CA ASN A 12 -10.44 -5.11 11.00
C ASN A 12 -9.29 -4.21 10.56
N SER A 13 -9.40 -3.56 9.41
CA SER A 13 -8.35 -2.70 8.86
C SER A 13 -8.09 -1.49 9.77
N LYS A 14 -6.83 -1.31 10.16
CA LYS A 14 -6.35 -0.27 11.09
C LYS A 14 -5.49 0.78 10.39
N ILE A 15 -4.82 0.42 9.31
CA ILE A 15 -4.10 1.37 8.43
C ILE A 15 -4.55 1.19 7.00
N LEU A 16 -4.47 2.27 6.22
CA LEU A 16 -4.63 2.23 4.76
C LEU A 16 -3.30 2.53 4.10
N VAL A 17 -2.74 1.56 3.39
CA VAL A 17 -1.56 1.75 2.54
C VAL A 17 -2.01 2.23 1.16
N LEU A 18 -1.43 3.34 0.67
CA LEU A 18 -1.71 3.94 -0.63
C LEU A 18 -0.47 3.96 -1.52
N GLY A 19 -0.55 3.22 -2.64
CA GLY A 19 0.31 3.40 -3.80
C GLY A 19 -0.14 4.56 -4.69
N THR A 20 0.64 4.87 -5.73
CA THR A 20 0.24 5.86 -6.73
C THR A 20 -0.77 5.27 -7.72
N MET A 21 -0.35 4.21 -8.42
CA MET A 21 -1.08 3.52 -9.47
C MET A 21 -0.39 2.18 -9.79
N PRO A 22 -1.09 1.06 -10.04
CA PRO A 22 -0.45 -0.24 -10.26
C PRO A 22 0.50 -0.22 -11.46
N GLY A 23 1.70 -0.77 -11.33
CA GLY A 23 2.68 -0.88 -12.43
C GLY A 23 2.23 -1.83 -13.55
N VAL A 24 2.96 -1.87 -14.68
CA VAL A 24 2.62 -2.71 -15.84
C VAL A 24 2.46 -4.19 -15.46
N GLN A 25 3.40 -4.74 -14.69
CA GLN A 25 3.31 -6.15 -14.27
C GLN A 25 2.16 -6.41 -13.30
N SER A 26 1.84 -5.43 -12.44
CA SER A 26 0.66 -5.51 -11.58
C SER A 26 -0.62 -5.59 -12.40
N LEU A 27 -0.77 -4.71 -13.40
CA LEU A 27 -1.92 -4.68 -14.29
C LEU A 27 -2.04 -5.99 -15.09
N GLN A 28 -0.93 -6.51 -15.62
CA GLN A 28 -0.94 -7.79 -16.34
C GLN A 28 -1.38 -8.97 -15.47
N LYS A 29 -0.92 -9.01 -14.21
CA LYS A 29 -1.23 -10.10 -13.28
C LYS A 29 -2.52 -9.88 -12.49
N GLN A 30 -3.14 -8.70 -12.59
CA GLN A 30 -4.26 -8.27 -11.74
C GLN A 30 -3.93 -8.40 -10.23
N GLN A 31 -2.72 -7.99 -9.86
CA GLN A 31 -2.19 -8.13 -8.49
C GLN A 31 -1.43 -6.88 -8.06
N TYR A 32 -1.68 -6.42 -6.83
CA TYR A 32 -0.88 -5.34 -6.24
C TYR A 32 0.60 -5.74 -6.16
N TYR A 33 1.47 -4.80 -6.54
CA TYR A 33 2.94 -4.92 -6.47
C TYR A 33 3.51 -6.23 -7.04
N ALA A 34 3.02 -6.68 -8.20
CA ALA A 34 3.34 -7.99 -8.76
C ALA A 34 4.73 -8.07 -9.43
N HIS A 35 5.44 -6.93 -9.54
CA HIS A 35 6.78 -6.89 -10.10
C HIS A 35 7.77 -7.59 -9.15
N PRO A 36 8.56 -8.59 -9.58
CA PRO A 36 9.44 -9.37 -8.71
C PRO A 36 10.45 -8.55 -7.89
N GLN A 37 10.93 -7.44 -8.47
CA GLN A 37 11.84 -6.52 -7.79
C GLN A 37 11.14 -5.48 -6.91
N ASN A 38 9.81 -5.46 -6.85
CA ASN A 38 9.09 -4.58 -5.92
C ASN A 38 9.21 -5.15 -4.50
N ALA A 39 9.75 -4.37 -3.59
CA ALA A 39 10.06 -4.81 -2.24
C ALA A 39 8.82 -4.91 -1.32
N PHE A 40 7.64 -4.49 -1.76
CA PHE A 40 6.45 -4.35 -0.88
C PHE A 40 6.13 -5.64 -0.13
N TRP A 41 5.93 -6.74 -0.87
CA TRP A 41 5.60 -8.02 -0.26
C TRP A 41 6.75 -8.56 0.59
N LYS A 42 8.00 -8.42 0.11
CA LYS A 42 9.17 -8.84 0.89
C LYS A 42 9.25 -8.10 2.23
N ILE A 43 8.97 -6.79 2.24
CA ILE A 43 8.92 -5.97 3.46
C ILE A 43 7.82 -6.48 4.39
N LEU A 44 6.59 -6.65 3.90
CA LEU A 44 5.48 -7.07 4.77
C LEU A 44 5.69 -8.47 5.36
N PHE A 45 6.14 -9.44 4.56
CA PHE A 45 6.48 -10.76 5.07
C PHE A 45 7.63 -10.68 6.07
N SER A 46 8.70 -9.91 5.83
CA SER A 46 9.76 -9.71 6.83
C SER A 46 9.28 -9.05 8.14
N LEU A 47 8.20 -8.27 8.12
CA LEU A 47 7.67 -7.59 9.31
C LEU A 47 6.68 -8.44 10.11
N PHE A 48 5.89 -9.29 9.43
CA PHE A 48 4.70 -9.92 10.00
C PHE A 48 4.65 -11.44 9.86
N ASP A 49 5.52 -12.06 9.07
CA ASP A 49 5.52 -13.50 8.78
C ASP A 49 6.92 -13.99 8.37
N GLU A 50 6.99 -15.09 7.61
CA GLU A 50 8.24 -15.72 7.17
C GLU A 50 8.52 -15.53 5.68
N LEU A 51 9.79 -15.58 5.29
CA LEU A 51 10.22 -15.62 3.89
C LEU A 51 10.45 -17.08 3.47
N PRO A 52 10.30 -17.44 2.18
CA PRO A 52 10.05 -16.57 1.03
C PRO A 52 8.59 -16.10 0.90
N VAL A 53 8.38 -15.00 0.17
CA VAL A 53 7.03 -14.51 -0.16
C VAL A 53 6.29 -15.59 -0.97
N PRO A 54 5.10 -16.04 -0.55
CA PRO A 54 4.31 -17.03 -1.28
C PRO A 54 4.00 -16.59 -2.71
N SER A 55 3.87 -17.56 -3.62
CA SER A 55 3.59 -17.28 -5.04
C SER A 55 2.13 -16.87 -5.25
N GLU A 56 1.25 -17.41 -4.40
CA GLU A 56 -0.20 -17.27 -4.41
C GLU A 56 -0.61 -15.91 -3.85
N PHE A 57 -1.32 -15.14 -4.65
CA PHE A 57 -1.78 -13.80 -4.25
C PHE A 57 -2.76 -13.84 -3.07
N GLU A 58 -3.57 -14.90 -2.95
CA GLU A 58 -4.48 -15.09 -1.83
C GLU A 58 -3.76 -15.14 -0.48
N LEU A 59 -2.59 -15.79 -0.40
CA LEU A 59 -1.80 -15.83 0.83
C LEU A 59 -1.22 -14.46 1.18
N ARG A 60 -0.85 -13.67 0.18
CA ARG A 60 -0.41 -12.28 0.38
C ARG A 60 -1.55 -11.38 0.86
N LYS A 61 -2.76 -11.56 0.32
CA LYS A 61 -3.96 -10.85 0.80
C LYS A 61 -4.32 -11.25 2.23
N LYS A 62 -4.22 -12.54 2.56
CA LYS A 62 -4.45 -13.06 3.92
C LYS A 62 -3.52 -12.39 4.93
N LEU A 63 -2.23 -12.23 4.60
CA LEU A 63 -1.29 -11.49 5.44
C LEU A 63 -1.79 -10.06 5.75
N LEU A 64 -2.30 -9.34 4.75
CA LEU A 64 -2.82 -7.99 4.93
C LEU A 64 -4.00 -7.96 5.90
N ILE A 65 -5.00 -8.81 5.66
CA ILE A 65 -6.22 -8.91 6.46
C ILE A 65 -5.89 -9.26 7.91
N GLU A 66 -5.09 -10.31 8.12
CA GLU A 66 -4.72 -10.77 9.47
C GLU A 66 -3.94 -9.74 10.28
N ASN A 67 -3.29 -8.78 9.62
CA ASN A 67 -2.51 -7.73 10.27
C ASN A 67 -3.23 -6.37 10.26
N GLY A 68 -4.50 -6.30 9.84
CA GLY A 68 -5.28 -5.05 9.81
C GLY A 68 -4.72 -4.02 8.84
N ILE A 69 -4.18 -4.47 7.71
CA ILE A 69 -3.60 -3.61 6.67
C ILE A 69 -4.58 -3.55 5.49
N ALA A 70 -5.20 -2.40 5.27
CA ALA A 70 -5.87 -2.12 4.01
C ALA A 70 -4.86 -1.68 2.95
N LEU A 71 -5.10 -2.01 1.69
CA LEU A 71 -4.25 -1.64 0.55
C LEU A 71 -5.07 -1.12 -0.62
N TRP A 72 -4.67 0.04 -1.14
CA TRP A 72 -5.23 0.61 -2.36
C TRP A 72 -4.22 1.54 -3.08
N ASP A 73 -4.70 2.32 -4.04
CA ASP A 73 -3.95 3.38 -4.70
C ASP A 73 -4.67 4.72 -4.58
N VAL A 74 -3.93 5.81 -4.76
CA VAL A 74 -4.49 7.17 -4.80
C VAL A 74 -5.32 7.38 -6.06
N LEU A 75 -4.88 6.87 -7.20
CA LEU A 75 -5.55 7.04 -8.49
C LEU A 75 -6.46 5.85 -8.81
N GLU A 76 -7.71 6.15 -9.16
CA GLU A 76 -8.66 5.20 -9.74
C GLU A 76 -8.28 4.88 -11.18
N SER A 77 -7.96 5.92 -11.95
CA SER A 77 -7.59 5.78 -13.37
C SER A 77 -6.65 6.88 -13.83
N CYS A 78 -5.87 6.59 -14.87
CA CYS A 78 -5.02 7.59 -15.53
C CYS A 78 -4.59 7.18 -16.95
N HIS A 79 -3.92 8.10 -17.63
CA HIS A 79 -3.09 7.80 -18.79
C HIS A 79 -1.63 7.70 -18.35
N ARG A 80 -1.00 6.54 -18.56
CA ARG A 80 0.42 6.34 -18.25
C ARG A 80 1.06 5.39 -19.24
N GLU A 81 2.18 5.81 -19.81
CA GLU A 81 3.08 4.94 -20.56
C GLU A 81 4.14 4.35 -19.62
N GLY A 82 4.31 3.02 -19.68
CA GLY A 82 5.21 2.30 -18.77
C GLY A 82 4.73 2.31 -17.31
N SER A 83 5.68 2.21 -16.38
CA SER A 83 5.42 2.09 -14.93
C SER A 83 5.88 3.29 -14.10
N LEU A 84 6.49 4.30 -14.72
CA LEU A 84 7.03 5.46 -13.99
C LEU A 84 5.92 6.46 -13.68
N ASP A 85 5.86 6.90 -12.42
CA ASP A 85 4.85 7.88 -11.99
C ASP A 85 5.00 9.24 -12.71
N SER A 86 6.22 9.58 -13.15
CA SER A 86 6.49 10.78 -13.97
C SER A 86 5.71 10.82 -15.29
N ASN A 87 5.24 9.66 -15.77
CA ASN A 87 4.49 9.54 -17.01
C ASN A 87 2.97 9.60 -16.81
N ILE A 88 2.50 9.79 -15.57
CA ILE A 88 1.06 9.86 -15.27
C ILE A 88 0.49 11.18 -15.76
N LYS A 89 -0.59 11.08 -16.53
CA LYS A 89 -1.41 12.19 -17.04
C LYS A 89 -2.88 11.91 -16.75
N ASN A 90 -3.67 12.97 -16.61
CA ASN A 90 -5.12 12.90 -16.42
C ASN A 90 -5.54 11.93 -15.30
N GLY A 91 -4.87 11.99 -14.15
CA GLY A 91 -5.17 11.12 -13.01
C GLY A 91 -6.50 11.48 -12.37
N ILE A 92 -7.38 10.49 -12.25
CA ILE A 92 -8.65 10.55 -11.52
C ILE A 92 -8.43 9.85 -10.17
N PRO A 93 -8.67 10.52 -9.04
CA PRO A 93 -8.44 9.95 -7.72
C PRO A 93 -9.53 8.94 -7.32
N ASN A 94 -9.14 7.94 -6.54
CA ASN A 94 -10.08 7.03 -5.89
C ASN A 94 -10.95 7.76 -4.85
N LYS A 95 -12.10 7.15 -4.53
CA LYS A 95 -13.04 7.62 -3.50
C LYS A 95 -12.55 7.31 -2.07
N ILE A 96 -11.38 7.81 -1.70
CA ILE A 96 -10.71 7.46 -0.44
C ILE A 96 -11.54 7.89 0.79
N ARG A 97 -12.25 9.02 0.72
CA ARG A 97 -13.16 9.44 1.80
C ARG A 97 -14.29 8.43 2.02
N GLU A 98 -14.86 7.89 0.95
CA GLU A 98 -15.92 6.87 1.03
C GLU A 98 -15.37 5.58 1.66
N LEU A 99 -14.15 5.17 1.27
CA LEU A 99 -13.47 4.02 1.87
C LEU A 99 -13.24 4.22 3.39
N LEU A 100 -12.68 5.38 3.79
CA LEU A 100 -12.42 5.66 5.20
C LEU A 100 -13.71 5.74 6.04
N ALA A 101 -14.81 6.21 5.44
CA ALA A 101 -16.13 6.18 6.09
C ALA A 101 -16.67 4.75 6.24
N ALA A 102 -16.44 3.88 5.25
CA ALA A 102 -16.85 2.48 5.30
C ALA A 102 -16.02 1.64 6.28
N TYR A 103 -14.77 2.01 6.52
CA TYR A 103 -13.83 1.31 7.41
C TYR A 103 -13.30 2.24 8.52
N PRO A 104 -14.14 2.61 9.52
CA PRO A 104 -13.80 3.61 10.53
C PRO A 104 -12.71 3.18 11.53
N ASN A 105 -12.31 1.90 11.51
CA ASN A 105 -11.20 1.38 12.29
C ASN A 105 -9.84 1.80 11.72
N ILE A 106 -9.78 2.31 10.49
CA ILE A 106 -8.57 2.86 9.91
C ILE A 106 -8.21 4.16 10.63
N LYS A 107 -7.07 4.14 11.35
CA LYS A 107 -6.58 5.27 12.16
C LYS A 107 -5.34 5.94 11.56
N ALA A 108 -4.79 5.44 10.46
CA ALA A 108 -3.67 6.08 9.78
C ALA A 108 -3.63 5.75 8.28
N VAL A 109 -3.07 6.67 7.49
CA VAL A 109 -2.82 6.50 6.06
C VAL A 109 -1.31 6.44 5.83
N VAL A 110 -0.86 5.37 5.19
CA VAL A 110 0.55 5.10 4.91
C VAL A 110 0.79 5.21 3.41
N PHE A 111 1.65 6.13 2.98
CA PHE A 111 1.95 6.38 1.57
C PHE A 111 3.19 5.60 1.15
N ASN A 112 3.07 4.78 0.11
CA ASN A 112 4.19 4.11 -0.52
C ASN A 112 4.92 5.04 -1.49
N GLY A 113 5.78 5.92 -0.96
CA GLY A 113 6.52 6.92 -1.70
C GLY A 113 5.95 8.33 -1.58
N LYS A 114 6.79 9.33 -1.88
CA LYS A 114 6.40 10.75 -1.83
C LYS A 114 5.35 11.12 -2.87
N GLU A 115 5.33 10.42 -3.99
CA GLU A 115 4.44 10.76 -5.11
C GLU A 115 2.97 10.42 -4.81
N SER A 116 2.70 9.28 -4.16
CA SER A 116 1.34 8.98 -3.71
C SER A 116 0.86 9.99 -2.67
N HIS A 117 1.72 10.38 -1.73
CA HIS A 117 1.40 11.45 -0.77
C HIS A 117 1.11 12.79 -1.45
N ARG A 118 1.94 13.19 -2.42
CA ARG A 118 1.77 14.44 -3.19
C ARG A 118 0.43 14.49 -3.92
N LEU A 119 0.05 13.39 -4.59
CA LEU A 119 -1.22 13.29 -5.31
C LEU A 119 -2.42 13.29 -4.36
N PHE A 120 -2.28 12.64 -3.21
CA PHE A 120 -3.31 12.63 -2.17
C PHE A 120 -3.54 14.04 -1.63
N VAL A 121 -2.48 14.75 -1.21
CA VAL A 121 -2.60 16.13 -0.69
C VAL A 121 -3.16 17.07 -1.75
N LYS A 122 -2.74 16.93 -3.01
CA LYS A 122 -3.32 17.72 -4.12
C LYS A 122 -4.83 17.53 -4.26
N THR A 123 -5.33 16.33 -3.99
CA THR A 123 -6.74 15.97 -4.17
C THR A 123 -7.58 16.29 -2.94
N PHE A 124 -7.09 15.92 -1.76
CA PHE A 124 -7.86 15.94 -0.53
C PHE A 124 -7.48 17.09 0.40
N GLY A 125 -6.32 17.72 0.22
CA GLY A 125 -5.79 18.73 1.14
C GLY A 125 -5.82 18.22 2.59
N ASP A 126 -6.34 19.05 3.48
CA ASP A 126 -6.47 18.76 4.91
C ASP A 126 -7.81 18.10 5.29
N SER A 127 -8.62 17.71 4.31
CA SER A 127 -9.96 17.13 4.57
C SER A 127 -9.95 15.77 5.25
N ILE A 128 -8.81 15.07 5.24
CA ILE A 128 -8.62 13.80 5.93
C ILE A 128 -7.65 14.05 7.09
N SER A 129 -8.19 14.08 8.30
CA SER A 129 -7.47 14.38 9.54
C SER A 129 -6.68 13.21 10.13
N LEU A 130 -6.66 12.06 9.45
CA LEU A 130 -5.90 10.91 9.90
C LEU A 130 -4.37 11.17 9.80
N PRO A 131 -3.57 10.64 10.73
CA PRO A 131 -2.12 10.59 10.61
C PRO A 131 -1.66 10.11 9.22
N GLN A 132 -0.80 10.89 8.58
CA GLN A 132 -0.23 10.61 7.26
C GLN A 132 1.23 10.23 7.43
N ILE A 133 1.61 9.00 7.06
CA ILE A 133 2.99 8.51 7.16
C ILE A 133 3.54 8.23 5.76
N VAL A 134 4.63 8.90 5.39
CA VAL A 134 5.24 8.71 4.07
C VAL A 134 6.42 7.76 4.17
N MET A 135 6.32 6.61 3.51
CA MET A 135 7.36 5.59 3.46
C MET A 135 8.22 5.72 2.21
N PRO A 136 9.46 5.21 2.23
CA PRO A 136 10.23 5.03 1.00
C PRO A 136 9.49 4.15 0.00
N SER A 137 9.51 4.54 -1.27
CA SER A 137 8.86 3.74 -2.32
C SER A 137 9.45 2.34 -2.40
N THR A 138 8.59 1.32 -2.50
CA THR A 138 9.00 -0.08 -2.65
C THR A 138 9.30 -0.46 -4.10
N SER A 139 9.08 0.45 -5.05
CA SER A 139 9.42 0.26 -6.47
C SER A 139 10.92 0.01 -6.67
N PRO A 140 11.30 -0.79 -7.69
CA PRO A 140 12.71 -0.94 -8.09
C PRO A 140 13.37 0.39 -8.53
N ALA A 141 12.57 1.39 -8.93
CA ALA A 141 13.09 2.72 -9.27
C ALA A 141 13.71 3.46 -8.07
N ASN A 142 13.34 3.08 -6.84
CA ASN A 142 13.96 3.60 -5.63
C ASN A 142 15.19 2.75 -5.26
N THR A 143 16.38 3.31 -5.43
CA THR A 143 17.68 2.65 -5.23
C THR A 143 18.08 2.46 -3.76
N MET A 144 17.27 2.92 -2.82
CA MET A 144 17.49 2.69 -1.38
C MET A 144 17.62 1.20 -1.06
N LYS A 145 18.59 0.85 -0.19
CA LYS A 145 18.82 -0.52 0.28
C LYS A 145 17.58 -1.12 0.94
N PHE A 146 17.40 -2.44 0.80
CA PHE A 146 16.24 -3.14 1.32
C PHE A 146 16.11 -2.97 2.84
N GLU A 147 17.21 -3.08 3.57
CA GLU A 147 17.26 -3.01 5.03
C GLU A 147 16.79 -1.62 5.51
N THR A 148 17.22 -0.55 4.84
CA THR A 148 16.78 0.82 5.15
C THR A 148 15.30 1.03 4.86
N LYS A 149 14.78 0.45 3.76
CA LYS A 149 13.34 0.45 3.48
C LYS A 149 12.59 -0.31 4.58
N LEU A 150 13.04 -1.52 4.93
CA LEU A 150 12.43 -2.37 5.94
C LEU A 150 12.36 -1.67 7.30
N GLU A 151 13.46 -1.05 7.73
CA GLU A 151 13.52 -0.26 8.95
C GLU A 151 12.51 0.89 8.94
N SER A 152 12.45 1.65 7.85
CA SER A 152 11.48 2.74 7.70
C SER A 152 10.03 2.24 7.78
N TRP A 153 9.73 1.14 7.09
CA TRP A 153 8.40 0.54 7.08
C TRP A 153 8.01 -0.12 8.41
N SER A 154 8.98 -0.47 9.27
CA SER A 154 8.69 -1.06 10.59
C SER A 154 7.83 -0.15 11.48
N VAL A 155 7.86 1.17 11.24
CA VAL A 155 7.04 2.17 11.94
C VAL A 155 5.54 1.87 11.86
N ILE A 156 5.05 1.19 10.82
CA ILE A 156 3.62 0.87 10.72
C ILE A 156 3.14 -0.04 11.85
N LYS A 157 4.03 -0.82 12.49
CA LYS A 157 3.70 -1.71 13.61
C LYS A 157 3.06 -0.97 14.78
N LYS A 158 3.38 0.31 14.98
CA LYS A 158 2.80 1.11 16.07
C LYS A 158 1.31 1.43 15.89
N TYR A 159 0.78 1.26 14.68
CA TYR A 159 -0.64 1.49 14.36
C TYR A 159 -1.43 0.18 14.23
N LEU A 160 -0.75 -0.97 14.34
CA LEU A 160 -1.34 -2.28 14.20
C LEU A 160 -1.30 -2.92 15.59
N ASP A 161 -2.32 -2.69 16.42
CA ASP A 161 -2.30 -3.20 17.80
C ASP A 161 -2.03 -4.70 17.78
N ARG A 162 -0.92 -5.10 18.41
CA ARG A 162 -0.67 -6.49 18.75
C ARG A 162 -1.39 -6.74 20.07
N ASP A 163 -2.63 -7.16 19.99
CA ASP A 163 -3.14 -8.01 21.06
C ASP A 163 -2.41 -9.36 20.92
N SER A 164 -1.33 -9.48 21.68
CA SER A 164 -0.78 -10.73 22.23
C SER A 164 -1.05 -12.02 21.42
N ARG A 165 -0.53 -12.14 20.19
CA ARG A 165 -0.35 -13.49 19.61
C ARG A 165 0.83 -14.14 20.32
N ILE A 166 0.53 -14.75 21.47
CA ILE A 166 1.30 -15.87 22.00
C ILE A 166 1.30 -16.92 20.90
N LYS A 167 2.40 -17.04 20.14
CA LYS A 167 2.69 -18.30 19.45
C LYS A 167 3.05 -19.28 20.58
N VAL A 168 2.04 -19.96 21.12
CA VAL A 168 2.26 -21.17 21.92
C VAL A 168 2.86 -22.17 20.94
N ILE A 169 4.15 -22.45 21.11
CA ILE A 169 4.77 -23.67 20.60
C ILE A 169 4.54 -24.74 21.66
#